data_AF-A0A5M8IC98-F1
#
_entry.id   AF-A0A5M8IC98-F1
#
_cell.length_a   1.000
_cell.length_b   1.000
_cell.length_c   1.000
_cell.angle_alpha   90.00
_cell.angle_beta   90.00
_cell.angle_gamma   90.00
#
_symmetry.space_group_name_H-M   'P 1'
#
loop_
_entity.id
_entity.type
_entity.pdbx_description
1 polymer ?
#
loop_
_entity_poly.entity_id
_entity_poly.type
_entity_poly.pdbx_seq_one_letter_code
_entity_poly.pdbx_strand_id
1 'polypeptide(L)'
;MNNLRPSVLVIALFSLFIVLGGCSQREKITALQQLSGKEFAVPTGTVADKLVLSKLPDARFQYYNTVMDGALAVKTGKADALAYDEPILKNIAAKVDGLVILKEMITVDQYGFAVRKDDAPLKQAIDRTLGQLKTDGTGTEMLRRWFPVSGSPAPMPEIASSGDNGILRLGTSSVTEPFSFVDGSGMVVGYDIELARRVAAGLGQKLEVVNMDFGALIPALMSGKVDMIAACITITEERSEKVLFSEPYYTGGIAAMVAQ
;
A
#
# COMPACT_ATOMS: atom_id res chain seq x y z
N MET A 1 71.65 26.73 -47.54
CA MET A 1 71.10 26.59 -46.18
C MET A 1 69.61 26.33 -46.31
N ASN A 2 69.18 25.10 -46.00
CA ASN A 2 67.96 24.66 -45.29
C ASN A 2 66.67 25.50 -45.46
N ASN A 3 65.46 24.98 -45.71
CA ASN A 3 64.88 23.64 -45.56
C ASN A 3 63.51 23.60 -46.28
N LEU A 4 63.10 22.40 -46.71
CA LEU A 4 61.73 22.07 -47.12
C LEU A 4 60.71 22.38 -46.00
N ARG A 5 59.47 22.73 -46.36
CA ARG A 5 58.27 22.20 -45.69
C ARG A 5 57.12 21.91 -46.69
N PRO A 6 56.35 20.83 -46.49
CA PRO A 6 55.41 20.30 -47.46
C PRO A 6 53.95 20.69 -47.17
N SER A 7 53.11 20.46 -48.17
CA SER A 7 51.66 20.60 -48.23
C SER A 7 50.93 20.04 -46.99
N VAL A 8 50.09 20.85 -46.37
CA VAL A 8 49.13 20.39 -45.35
C VAL A 8 47.77 20.20 -46.02
N LEU A 9 47.46 18.93 -46.28
CA LEU A 9 46.14 18.44 -46.65
C LEU A 9 45.25 18.48 -45.40
N VAL A 10 44.17 19.26 -45.44
CA VAL A 10 43.15 19.29 -44.39
C VAL A 10 42.26 18.06 -44.53
N ILE A 11 42.46 17.05 -43.68
CA ILE A 11 41.53 15.93 -43.53
C ILE A 11 40.61 16.27 -42.36
N ALA A 12 39.37 16.65 -42.66
CA ALA A 12 38.31 16.76 -41.67
C ALA A 12 37.85 15.34 -41.28
N LEU A 13 38.27 14.85 -40.10
CA LEU A 13 37.68 13.66 -39.49
C LEU A 13 36.29 14.02 -38.97
N PHE A 14 35.25 13.64 -39.72
CA PHE A 14 33.90 13.52 -39.18
C PHE A 14 33.86 12.29 -38.27
N SER A 15 34.04 12.50 -36.96
CA SER A 15 33.77 11.49 -35.94
C SER A 15 32.26 11.21 -35.89
N LEU A 16 31.86 10.14 -36.57
CA LEU A 16 30.54 9.55 -36.55
C LEU A 16 30.24 9.02 -35.14
N PHE A 17 29.56 9.82 -34.31
CA PHE A 17 28.91 9.32 -33.10
C PHE A 17 27.73 8.44 -33.52
N ILE A 18 27.95 7.14 -33.59
CA ILE A 18 26.87 6.16 -33.64
C ILE A 18 26.23 6.18 -32.26
N VAL A 19 25.16 6.95 -32.10
CA VAL A 19 24.21 6.77 -31.01
C VAL A 19 23.55 5.42 -31.29
N LEU A 20 24.09 4.36 -30.68
CA LEU A 20 23.35 3.13 -30.49
C LEU A 20 22.17 3.50 -29.58
N GLY A 21 21.06 3.87 -30.21
CA GLY A 21 19.74 3.81 -29.62
C GLY A 21 19.43 2.35 -29.32
N GLY A 22 20.11 1.80 -28.33
CA GLY A 22 19.71 0.58 -27.67
C GLY A 22 18.44 0.90 -26.92
N CYS A 23 17.31 0.76 -27.60
CA CYS A 23 16.12 0.26 -26.91
C CYS A 23 16.52 -1.10 -26.35
N SER A 24 17.19 -1.13 -25.18
CA SER A 24 17.34 -2.35 -24.43
C SER A 24 15.92 -2.73 -24.08
N GLN A 25 15.36 -3.74 -24.76
CA GLN A 25 14.15 -4.39 -24.29
C GLN A 25 14.47 -4.81 -22.87
N ARG A 26 13.86 -4.14 -21.89
CA ARG A 26 14.00 -4.54 -20.49
C ARG A 26 13.54 -5.98 -20.42
N GLU A 27 14.35 -6.81 -19.79
CA GLU A 27 13.97 -8.20 -19.55
C GLU A 27 12.62 -8.23 -18.83
N LYS A 28 11.70 -9.01 -19.37
CA LYS A 28 10.36 -9.16 -18.80
C LYS A 28 10.48 -9.92 -17.47
N ILE A 29 10.14 -9.24 -16.38
CA ILE A 29 10.15 -9.83 -15.04
C ILE A 29 8.86 -10.62 -14.84
N THR A 30 8.98 -11.90 -14.51
CA THR A 30 7.85 -12.83 -14.32
C THR A 30 7.94 -13.64 -13.04
N ALA A 31 9.09 -13.64 -12.37
CA ALA A 31 9.34 -14.36 -11.12
C ALA A 31 10.11 -13.52 -10.11
N LEU A 32 9.88 -13.77 -8.81
CA LEU A 32 10.44 -12.99 -7.71
C LEU A 32 11.97 -13.05 -7.69
N GLN A 33 12.57 -14.16 -8.10
CA GLN A 33 14.02 -14.37 -8.10
C GLN A 33 14.75 -13.43 -9.09
N GLN A 34 14.07 -12.99 -10.16
CA GLN A 34 14.63 -12.01 -11.11
C GLN A 34 14.77 -10.61 -10.49
N LEU A 35 14.18 -10.38 -9.31
CA LEU A 35 14.26 -9.11 -8.58
C LEU A 35 15.45 -9.02 -7.61
N SER A 36 16.31 -10.05 -7.54
CA SER A 36 17.55 -9.95 -6.75
C SER A 36 18.46 -8.84 -7.29
N GLY A 37 18.98 -7.97 -6.42
CA GLY A 37 19.82 -6.83 -6.80
C GLY A 37 19.07 -5.64 -7.44
N LYS A 38 17.76 -5.76 -7.65
CA LYS A 38 16.93 -4.76 -8.34
C LYS A 38 16.50 -3.63 -7.43
N GLU A 39 16.07 -2.53 -8.04
CA GLU A 39 15.58 -1.34 -7.35
C GLU A 39 14.07 -1.43 -7.10
N PHE A 40 13.67 -1.38 -5.84
CA PHE A 40 12.28 -1.39 -5.41
C PHE A 40 11.80 0.02 -5.05
N ALA A 41 10.66 0.43 -5.58
CA ALA A 41 9.86 1.49 -5.01
C ALA A 41 9.17 0.97 -3.74
N VAL A 42 9.20 1.75 -2.65
CA VAL A 42 8.53 1.44 -1.38
C VAL A 42 7.87 2.70 -0.80
N PRO A 43 6.61 2.65 -0.33
CA PRO A 43 6.00 3.78 0.37
C PRO A 43 6.67 4.04 1.72
N THR A 44 6.93 5.31 2.01
CA THR A 44 7.63 5.77 3.22
C THR A 44 6.85 5.41 4.50
N GLY A 45 7.55 5.02 5.56
CA GLY A 45 6.96 4.71 6.87
C GLY A 45 6.31 3.34 6.98
N THR A 46 6.45 2.50 5.94
CA THR A 46 5.98 1.11 5.93
C THR A 46 7.11 0.15 6.37
N VAL A 47 6.78 -1.13 6.52
CA VAL A 47 7.77 -2.20 6.80
C VAL A 47 8.16 -3.00 5.54
N ALA A 48 7.68 -2.58 4.36
CA ALA A 48 7.81 -3.37 3.14
C ALA A 48 9.26 -3.60 2.73
N ASP A 49 10.16 -2.64 2.97
CA ASP A 49 11.60 -2.78 2.71
C ASP A 49 12.24 -3.91 3.54
N LYS A 50 11.96 -3.96 4.85
CA LYS A 50 12.42 -5.05 5.73
C LYS A 50 11.88 -6.40 5.28
N LEU A 51 10.62 -6.46 4.87
CA LEU A 51 9.99 -7.69 4.39
C LEU A 51 10.57 -8.14 3.05
N VAL A 52 10.87 -7.21 2.13
CA VAL A 52 11.61 -7.51 0.89
C VAL A 52 12.99 -8.08 1.22
N LEU A 53 13.75 -7.44 2.12
CA LEU A 53 15.10 -7.88 2.49
C LEU A 53 15.14 -9.29 3.12
N SER A 54 14.06 -9.73 3.76
CA SER A 54 13.98 -11.09 4.32
C SER A 54 13.99 -12.20 3.25
N LYS A 55 13.65 -11.88 2.00
CA LYS A 55 13.66 -12.81 0.84
C LYS A 55 14.67 -12.44 -0.24
N LEU A 56 14.88 -11.15 -0.45
CA LEU A 56 15.75 -10.57 -1.47
C LEU A 56 16.78 -9.68 -0.78
N PRO A 57 17.84 -10.26 -0.18
CA PRO A 57 18.77 -9.52 0.67
C PRO A 57 19.60 -8.46 -0.09
N ASP A 58 19.70 -8.60 -1.42
CA ASP A 58 20.44 -7.68 -2.29
C ASP A 58 19.55 -6.57 -2.88
N ALA A 59 18.27 -6.49 -2.50
CA ALA A 59 17.35 -5.46 -2.99
C ALA A 59 17.78 -4.05 -2.57
N ARG A 60 17.53 -3.08 -3.46
CA ARG A 60 17.76 -1.64 -3.23
C ARG A 60 16.43 -0.90 -3.19
N PHE A 61 16.37 0.26 -2.55
CA PHE A 61 15.12 0.96 -2.29
C PHE A 61 15.13 2.44 -2.67
N GLN A 62 14.05 2.87 -3.33
CA GLN A 62 13.64 4.25 -3.47
C GLN A 62 12.30 4.46 -2.75
N TYR A 63 12.24 5.50 -1.93
CA TYR A 63 11.07 5.79 -1.11
C TYR A 63 10.14 6.81 -1.79
N TYR A 64 8.84 6.53 -1.72
CA TYR A 64 7.79 7.36 -2.31
C TYR A 64 6.76 7.77 -1.25
N ASN A 65 6.09 8.89 -1.47
CA ASN A 65 5.06 9.38 -0.54
C ASN A 65 3.73 8.65 -0.71
N THR A 66 3.42 8.20 -1.93
CA THR A 66 2.20 7.44 -2.22
C THR A 66 2.53 6.15 -2.96
N VAL A 67 1.63 5.17 -2.86
CA VAL A 67 1.76 3.89 -3.59
C VAL A 67 1.65 4.12 -5.10
N MET A 68 0.79 5.06 -5.53
CA MET A 68 0.61 5.39 -6.94
C MET A 68 1.89 6.00 -7.54
N ASP A 69 2.60 6.87 -6.82
CA ASP A 69 3.88 7.41 -7.29
C ASP A 69 4.92 6.29 -7.49
N GLY A 70 4.97 5.33 -6.56
CA GLY A 70 5.80 4.14 -6.69
C GLY A 70 5.42 3.29 -7.91
N ALA A 71 4.11 3.10 -8.15
CA ALA A 71 3.62 2.35 -9.31
C ALA A 71 3.97 3.04 -10.64
N LEU A 72 3.86 4.37 -10.70
CA LEU A 72 4.28 5.16 -11.87
C LEU A 72 5.80 5.15 -12.05
N ALA A 73 6.59 5.10 -10.97
CA ALA A 73 8.02 4.91 -11.05
C ALA A 73 8.39 3.57 -11.68
N VAL A 74 7.68 2.49 -11.35
CA VAL A 74 7.83 1.18 -12.01
C VAL A 74 7.43 1.26 -13.49
N LYS A 75 6.25 1.82 -13.78
CA LYS A 75 5.73 1.96 -15.16
C LYS A 75 6.67 2.73 -16.08
N THR A 76 7.29 3.78 -15.56
CA THR A 76 8.24 4.63 -16.31
C THR A 76 9.69 4.11 -16.24
N GLY A 77 9.92 3.04 -15.48
CA GLY A 77 11.19 2.38 -15.36
C GLY A 77 12.21 3.04 -14.42
N LYS A 78 11.80 3.99 -13.58
CA LYS A 78 12.65 4.55 -12.51
C LYS A 78 12.94 3.54 -11.39
N ALA A 79 12.04 2.59 -11.17
CA ALA A 79 12.23 1.40 -10.34
C ALA A 79 11.95 0.14 -11.16
N ASP A 80 12.50 -1.01 -10.74
CA ASP A 80 12.27 -2.30 -11.38
C ASP A 80 10.99 -2.97 -10.87
N ALA A 81 10.68 -2.76 -9.59
CA ALA A 81 9.48 -3.27 -8.94
C ALA A 81 8.96 -2.30 -7.88
N LEU A 82 7.69 -2.44 -7.51
CA LEU A 82 7.08 -1.83 -6.33
C LEU A 82 6.72 -2.96 -5.38
N ALA A 83 7.24 -2.91 -4.16
CA ALA A 83 6.88 -3.86 -3.10
C ALA A 83 5.84 -3.23 -2.17
N TYR A 84 4.63 -3.78 -2.18
CA TYR A 84 3.58 -3.32 -1.28
C TYR A 84 2.47 -4.35 -1.11
N ASP A 85 1.50 -4.03 -0.26
CA ASP A 85 0.33 -4.85 0.03
C ASP A 85 -0.44 -5.21 -1.24
N GLU A 86 -0.56 -6.51 -1.52
CA GLU A 86 -1.11 -7.06 -2.76
C GLU A 86 -2.50 -6.54 -3.15
N PRO A 87 -3.47 -6.34 -2.23
CA PRO A 87 -4.78 -5.86 -2.63
C PRO A 87 -4.75 -4.43 -3.18
N ILE A 88 -3.82 -3.60 -2.67
CA ILE A 88 -3.61 -2.25 -3.18
C ILE A 88 -2.94 -2.32 -4.56
N LEU A 89 -1.95 -3.20 -4.72
CA LEU A 89 -1.32 -3.43 -6.02
C LEU A 89 -2.34 -3.92 -7.07
N LYS A 90 -3.29 -4.79 -6.68
CA LYS A 90 -4.39 -5.25 -7.56
C LYS A 90 -5.30 -4.10 -7.96
N ASN A 91 -5.69 -3.25 -7.00
CA ASN A 91 -6.50 -2.09 -7.28
C ASN A 91 -5.80 -1.13 -8.26
N ILE A 92 -4.48 -0.92 -8.12
CA ILE A 92 -3.70 -0.11 -9.07
C ILE A 92 -3.63 -0.78 -10.44
N ALA A 93 -3.30 -2.07 -10.51
CA ALA A 93 -3.22 -2.81 -11.78
C ALA A 93 -4.57 -2.87 -12.53
N ALA A 94 -5.70 -2.82 -11.82
CA ALA A 94 -7.03 -2.72 -12.40
C ALA A 94 -7.32 -1.36 -13.07
N LYS A 95 -6.50 -0.33 -12.80
CA LYS A 95 -6.67 1.05 -13.28
C LYS A 95 -5.52 1.53 -14.16
N VAL A 96 -4.35 0.90 -14.06
CA VAL A 96 -3.13 1.33 -14.72
C VAL A 96 -2.60 0.21 -15.59
N ASP A 97 -2.77 0.36 -16.90
CA ASP A 97 -2.27 -0.60 -17.89
C ASP A 97 -0.75 -0.73 -17.85
N GLY A 98 -0.25 -1.92 -18.21
CA GLY A 98 1.18 -2.22 -18.28
C GLY A 98 1.84 -2.51 -16.93
N LEU A 99 1.05 -2.62 -15.85
CA LEU A 99 1.52 -3.06 -14.55
C LEU A 99 0.87 -4.39 -14.19
N VAL A 100 1.69 -5.34 -13.73
CA VAL A 100 1.20 -6.64 -13.24
C VAL A 100 1.84 -6.98 -11.92
N ILE A 101 1.22 -7.91 -11.22
CA ILE A 101 1.67 -8.38 -9.91
C ILE A 101 2.23 -9.78 -10.11
N LEU A 102 3.39 -10.04 -9.53
CA LEU A 102 3.97 -11.37 -9.54
C LEU A 102 3.11 -12.32 -8.73
N LYS A 103 2.94 -13.56 -9.22
CA LYS A 103 2.13 -14.59 -8.56
C LYS A 103 2.71 -15.01 -7.21
N GLU A 104 4.03 -15.02 -7.09
CA GLU A 104 4.72 -15.32 -5.84
C GLU A 104 4.72 -14.07 -4.93
N MET A 105 4.13 -14.22 -3.75
CA MET A 105 4.14 -13.20 -2.71
C MET A 105 5.50 -13.13 -2.01
N ILE A 106 5.94 -11.93 -1.64
CA ILE A 106 7.09 -11.72 -0.76
C ILE A 106 6.72 -12.19 0.64
N THR A 107 5.59 -11.76 1.18
CA THR A 107 5.08 -12.23 2.47
C THR A 107 3.60 -12.55 2.40
N VAL A 108 3.13 -13.34 3.35
CA VAL A 108 1.70 -13.53 3.59
C VAL A 108 1.43 -12.98 4.98
N ASP A 109 0.56 -11.99 5.05
CA ASP A 109 0.34 -11.19 6.25
C ASP A 109 -1.15 -11.10 6.58
N GLN A 110 -1.43 -10.69 7.82
CA GLN A 110 -2.79 -10.47 8.31
C GLN A 110 -2.96 -9.02 8.74
N TYR A 111 -4.08 -8.41 8.38
CA TYR A 111 -4.45 -7.05 8.77
C TYR A 111 -5.54 -7.09 9.84
N GLY A 112 -5.41 -6.23 10.84
CA GLY A 112 -6.33 -6.15 11.98
C GLY A 112 -6.54 -4.73 12.45
N PHE A 113 -7.57 -4.52 13.28
CA PHE A 113 -7.69 -3.28 14.03
C PHE A 113 -6.69 -3.31 15.18
N ALA A 114 -6.09 -2.18 15.52
CA ALA A 114 -5.34 -2.02 16.75
C ALA A 114 -6.09 -1.15 17.75
N VAL A 115 -6.11 -1.57 19.02
CA VAL A 115 -6.64 -0.82 20.16
C VAL A 115 -5.58 -0.75 21.26
N ARG A 116 -5.79 0.10 22.27
CA ARG A 116 -4.89 0.17 23.42
C ARG A 116 -4.87 -1.17 24.17
N LYS A 117 -3.74 -1.50 24.78
CA LYS A 117 -3.54 -2.80 25.46
C LYS A 117 -4.53 -3.08 26.58
N ASP A 118 -5.02 -2.03 27.23
CA ASP A 118 -6.00 -2.07 28.31
C ASP A 118 -7.45 -2.02 27.81
N ASP A 119 -7.70 -1.80 26.52
CA ASP A 119 -9.04 -1.65 25.94
C ASP A 119 -9.58 -2.97 25.36
N ALA A 120 -9.56 -4.01 26.19
CA ALA A 120 -10.14 -5.31 25.84
C ALA A 120 -11.63 -5.24 25.45
N PRO A 121 -12.48 -4.39 26.08
CA PRO A 121 -13.87 -4.24 25.64
C PRO A 121 -14.01 -3.78 24.19
N LEU A 122 -13.23 -2.78 23.74
CA LEU A 122 -13.29 -2.32 22.35
C LEU A 122 -12.80 -3.39 21.38
N LYS A 123 -11.73 -4.13 21.71
CA LYS A 123 -11.31 -5.30 20.91
C LYS A 123 -12.47 -6.29 20.75
N GLN A 124 -13.13 -6.67 21.84
CA GLN A 124 -14.21 -7.66 21.79
C GLN A 124 -15.40 -7.18 20.97
N ALA A 125 -15.71 -5.87 21.00
CA ALA A 125 -16.72 -5.30 20.14
C ALA A 125 -16.34 -5.41 18.65
N ILE A 126 -15.08 -5.08 18.32
CA ILE A 126 -14.55 -5.24 16.96
C ILE A 126 -14.64 -6.70 16.50
N ASP A 127 -14.15 -7.65 17.30
CA ASP A 127 -14.16 -9.07 16.95
C ASP A 127 -15.57 -9.60 16.75
N ARG A 128 -16.53 -9.15 17.57
CA ARG A 128 -17.94 -9.51 17.42
C ARG A 128 -18.51 -8.99 16.11
N THR A 129 -18.24 -7.73 15.76
CA THR A 129 -18.64 -7.16 14.47
C THR A 129 -18.01 -7.94 13.32
N LEU A 130 -16.71 -8.24 13.37
CA LEU A 130 -16.03 -9.04 12.34
C LEU A 130 -16.64 -10.44 12.21
N GLY A 131 -17.04 -11.07 13.33
CA GLY A 131 -17.74 -12.35 13.34
C GLY A 131 -19.11 -12.27 12.65
N GLN A 132 -19.90 -11.23 12.94
CA GLN A 132 -21.21 -11.00 12.32
C GLN A 132 -21.11 -10.80 10.80
N LEU A 133 -20.15 -9.98 10.34
CA LEU A 133 -19.95 -9.72 8.91
C LEU A 133 -19.57 -10.97 8.12
N LYS A 134 -18.94 -11.96 8.78
CA LYS A 134 -18.62 -13.25 8.16
C LYS A 134 -19.85 -14.14 8.00
N THR A 135 -20.85 -14.02 8.88
CA THR A 135 -22.01 -14.93 8.91
C THR A 135 -23.25 -14.39 8.22
N ASP A 136 -23.43 -13.07 8.13
CA ASP A 136 -24.63 -12.44 7.57
C ASP A 136 -24.53 -12.11 6.07
N GLY A 137 -23.36 -12.36 5.45
CA GLY A 137 -23.10 -12.10 4.03
C GLY A 137 -22.59 -10.69 3.72
N THR A 138 -22.69 -9.74 4.66
CA THR A 138 -22.25 -8.36 4.49
C THR A 138 -20.77 -8.28 4.16
N GLY A 139 -19.92 -9.08 4.80
CA GLY A 139 -18.48 -9.12 4.52
C GLY A 139 -18.18 -9.48 3.06
N THR A 140 -18.99 -10.35 2.44
CA THR A 140 -18.84 -10.67 1.02
C THR A 140 -19.21 -9.49 0.12
N GLU A 141 -20.27 -8.76 0.47
CA GLU A 141 -20.67 -7.55 -0.25
C GLU A 141 -19.60 -6.45 -0.14
N MET A 142 -19.03 -6.28 1.05
CA MET A 142 -17.92 -5.36 1.28
C MET A 142 -16.71 -5.70 0.40
N LEU A 143 -16.32 -6.98 0.35
CA LEU A 143 -15.21 -7.40 -0.51
C LEU A 143 -15.47 -7.09 -1.98
N ARG A 144 -16.67 -7.36 -2.49
CA ARG A 144 -17.05 -7.03 -3.87
C ARG A 144 -17.04 -5.52 -4.16
N ARG A 145 -17.45 -4.71 -3.18
CA ARG A 145 -17.51 -3.25 -3.28
C ARG A 145 -16.12 -2.63 -3.34
N TRP A 146 -15.24 -3.05 -2.43
CA TRP A 146 -13.93 -2.43 -2.22
C TRP A 146 -12.82 -3.05 -3.06
N PHE A 147 -12.94 -4.31 -3.44
CA PHE A 147 -11.93 -5.01 -4.24
C PHE A 147 -12.55 -5.56 -5.53
N PRO A 148 -13.07 -4.69 -6.42
CA PRO A 148 -13.63 -5.14 -7.68
C PRO A 148 -12.53 -5.72 -8.57
N VAL A 149 -12.87 -6.73 -9.38
CA VAL A 149 -11.94 -7.35 -10.34
C VAL A 149 -11.47 -6.34 -11.41
N SER A 150 -12.28 -5.33 -11.70
CA SER A 150 -11.97 -4.26 -12.64
C SER A 150 -12.68 -2.97 -12.25
N GLY A 151 -12.08 -1.82 -12.57
CA GLY A 151 -12.64 -0.50 -12.29
C GLY A 151 -12.28 0.03 -10.89
N SER A 152 -13.02 1.03 -10.44
CA SER A 152 -12.84 1.62 -9.11
C SER A 152 -13.83 1.03 -8.10
N PRO A 153 -13.51 1.06 -6.79
CA PRO A 153 -14.46 0.71 -5.74
C PRO A 153 -15.80 1.43 -5.89
N ALA A 154 -16.89 0.74 -5.54
CA ALA A 154 -18.22 1.35 -5.52
C ALA A 154 -18.39 2.28 -4.29
N PRO A 155 -19.34 3.25 -4.33
CA PRO A 155 -19.56 4.17 -3.22
C PRO A 155 -19.83 3.44 -1.89
N MET A 156 -19.30 3.99 -0.79
CA MET A 156 -19.55 3.46 0.55
C MET A 156 -21.04 3.57 0.89
N PRO A 157 -21.66 2.52 1.46
CA PRO A 157 -23.05 2.61 1.89
C PRO A 157 -23.19 3.54 3.09
N GLU A 158 -24.38 4.11 3.24
CA GLU A 158 -24.76 4.77 4.49
C GLU A 158 -24.89 3.74 5.60
N ILE A 159 -24.20 3.98 6.71
CA ILE A 159 -24.22 3.14 7.91
C ILE A 159 -24.74 4.02 9.03
N ALA A 160 -26.02 3.84 9.37
CA ALA A 160 -26.66 4.60 10.44
C ALA A 160 -25.98 4.29 11.78
N SER A 161 -25.69 5.34 12.54
CA SER A 161 -25.32 5.26 13.95
C SER A 161 -26.12 6.29 14.73
N SER A 162 -26.62 5.92 15.91
CA SER A 162 -27.35 6.85 16.77
C SER A 162 -26.45 7.95 17.32
N GLY A 163 -25.19 7.62 17.64
CA GLY A 163 -24.24 8.56 18.23
C GLY A 163 -24.53 8.92 19.68
N ASP A 164 -25.59 8.35 20.27
CA ASP A 164 -26.01 8.63 21.65
C ASP A 164 -24.99 8.15 22.68
N ASN A 165 -24.16 7.17 22.33
CA ASN A 165 -23.11 6.62 23.21
C ASN A 165 -21.74 7.31 23.01
N GLY A 166 -21.72 8.51 22.43
CA GLY A 166 -20.53 9.33 22.28
C GLY A 166 -19.76 9.09 20.98
N ILE A 167 -18.47 9.42 21.00
CA ILE A 167 -17.60 9.42 19.81
C ILE A 167 -16.57 8.28 19.92
N LEU A 168 -16.40 7.53 18.84
CA LEU A 168 -15.32 6.58 18.65
C LEU A 168 -14.32 7.15 17.64
N ARG A 169 -13.09 7.44 18.07
CA ARG A 169 -12.06 8.04 17.20
C ARG A 169 -11.23 6.97 16.52
N LEU A 170 -11.29 6.93 15.19
CA LEU A 170 -10.48 6.06 14.34
C LEU A 170 -9.25 6.81 13.84
N GLY A 171 -8.06 6.34 14.18
CA GLY A 171 -6.83 6.72 13.50
C GLY A 171 -6.69 5.97 12.17
N THR A 172 -6.43 6.69 11.08
CA THR A 172 -6.16 6.09 9.77
C THR A 172 -5.18 6.92 8.95
N SER A 173 -4.75 6.40 7.81
CA SER A 173 -4.00 7.13 6.79
C SER A 173 -4.73 7.01 5.46
N SER A 174 -5.34 8.11 5.01
CA SER A 174 -6.29 8.12 3.88
C SER A 174 -5.62 8.24 2.51
N VAL A 175 -4.53 7.50 2.29
CA VAL A 175 -3.73 7.53 1.06
C VAL A 175 -3.63 6.16 0.38
N THR A 176 -4.39 5.18 0.88
CA THR A 176 -4.25 3.77 0.53
C THR A 176 -5.59 3.19 0.04
N GLU A 177 -5.92 3.48 -1.21
CA GLU A 177 -7.09 2.89 -1.88
C GLU A 177 -6.86 1.38 -2.15
N PRO A 178 -7.80 0.48 -1.80
CA PRO A 178 -9.21 0.74 -1.43
C PRO A 178 -9.51 0.63 0.08
N PHE A 179 -8.50 0.61 0.94
CA PHE A 179 -8.67 0.42 2.39
C PHE A 179 -9.09 1.70 3.12
N SER A 180 -8.33 2.78 2.92
CA SER A 180 -8.61 4.09 3.49
C SER A 180 -8.06 5.15 2.54
N PHE A 181 -8.95 5.94 1.95
CA PHE A 181 -8.61 6.94 0.95
C PHE A 181 -9.65 8.06 0.92
N VAL A 182 -9.28 9.19 0.30
CA VAL A 182 -10.23 10.28 0.06
C VAL A 182 -10.89 10.07 -1.30
N ASP A 183 -12.22 10.01 -1.33
CA ASP A 183 -12.96 9.88 -2.59
C ASP A 183 -13.16 11.24 -3.30
N GLY A 184 -13.83 11.22 -4.46
CA GLY A 184 -14.09 12.43 -5.24
C GLY A 184 -14.97 13.48 -4.53
N SER A 185 -15.63 13.12 -3.42
CA SER A 185 -16.40 14.06 -2.59
C SER A 185 -15.56 14.73 -1.49
N GLY A 186 -14.30 14.31 -1.31
CA GLY A 186 -13.44 14.78 -0.23
C GLY A 186 -13.64 14.02 1.09
N MET A 187 -14.43 12.94 1.09
CA MET A 187 -14.69 12.14 2.28
C MET A 187 -13.66 11.02 2.40
N VAL A 188 -13.22 10.73 3.64
CA VAL A 188 -12.40 9.54 3.91
C VAL A 188 -13.32 8.31 3.89
N VAL A 189 -13.05 7.41 2.97
CA VAL A 189 -13.82 6.18 2.70
C VAL A 189 -12.87 4.99 2.52
N GLY A 190 -13.43 3.79 2.40
CA GLY A 190 -12.66 2.58 2.13
C GLY A 190 -13.12 1.39 2.96
N TYR A 191 -12.54 0.22 2.70
CA TYR A 191 -12.85 -1.01 3.41
C TYR A 191 -12.65 -0.89 4.94
N ASP A 192 -11.56 -0.26 5.37
CA ASP A 192 -11.27 -0.03 6.79
C ASP A 192 -12.28 0.93 7.42
N ILE A 193 -12.67 1.97 6.67
CA ILE A 193 -13.64 2.98 7.11
C ILE A 193 -15.03 2.37 7.24
N GLU A 194 -15.44 1.53 6.29
CA GLU A 194 -16.72 0.85 6.35
C GLU A 194 -16.77 -0.12 7.55
N LEU A 195 -15.71 -0.91 7.77
CA LEU A 195 -15.59 -1.76 8.95
C LEU A 195 -15.68 -0.95 10.25
N ALA A 196 -14.93 0.14 10.35
CA ALA A 196 -14.93 1.01 11.52
C ALA A 196 -16.30 1.66 11.78
N ARG A 197 -17.02 2.08 10.72
CA ARG A 197 -18.39 2.62 10.85
C ARG A 197 -19.36 1.57 11.37
N ARG A 198 -19.23 0.31 10.94
CA ARG A 198 -20.05 -0.81 11.43
C ARG A 198 -19.77 -1.13 12.90
N VAL A 199 -18.50 -1.07 13.33
CA VAL A 199 -18.12 -1.18 14.74
C VAL A 199 -18.76 -0.05 15.55
N ALA A 200 -18.60 1.20 15.12
CA ALA A 200 -19.17 2.36 15.81
C ALA A 200 -20.71 2.29 15.89
N ALA A 201 -21.38 1.90 14.81
CA ALA A 201 -22.83 1.71 14.77
C ALA A 201 -23.29 0.61 15.75
N GLY A 202 -22.58 -0.53 15.82
CA GLY A 202 -22.87 -1.58 16.81
C GLY A 202 -22.69 -1.14 18.27
N LEU A 203 -21.87 -0.12 18.51
CA LEU A 203 -21.67 0.50 19.82
C LEU A 203 -22.64 1.68 20.08
N GLY A 204 -23.44 2.09 19.10
CA GLY A 204 -24.27 3.30 19.18
C GLY A 204 -23.44 4.60 19.23
N GLN A 205 -22.19 4.55 18.77
CA GLN A 205 -21.25 5.67 18.79
C GLN A 205 -21.10 6.30 17.41
N LYS A 206 -20.85 7.60 17.37
CA LYS A 206 -20.48 8.29 16.14
C LYS A 206 -19.01 8.04 15.84
N LEU A 207 -18.70 7.62 14.61
CA LEU A 207 -17.32 7.50 14.17
C LEU A 207 -16.75 8.88 13.84
N GLU A 208 -15.62 9.23 14.44
CA GLU A 208 -14.78 10.35 14.02
C GLU A 208 -13.50 9.80 13.38
N VAL A 209 -13.22 10.18 12.13
CA VAL A 209 -12.02 9.74 11.42
C VAL A 209 -10.92 10.78 11.60
N VAL A 210 -9.80 10.37 12.20
CA VAL A 210 -8.61 11.17 12.42
C VAL A 210 -7.53 10.72 11.45
N ASN A 211 -7.40 11.46 10.35
CA ASN A 211 -6.42 11.17 9.30
C ASN A 211 -5.02 11.70 9.70
N MET A 212 -3.99 10.87 9.53
CA MET A 212 -2.59 11.23 9.81
C MET A 212 -1.60 10.35 9.03
N ASP A 213 -0.31 10.66 9.15
CA ASP A 213 0.76 9.81 8.61
C ASP A 213 0.76 8.42 9.27
N PHE A 214 0.96 7.37 8.48
CA PHE A 214 0.90 5.99 8.96
C PHE A 214 1.84 5.72 10.16
N GLY A 215 3.05 6.29 10.13
CA GLY A 215 4.03 6.16 11.21
C GLY A 215 3.58 6.80 12.55
N ALA A 216 2.59 7.70 12.53
CA ALA A 216 2.07 8.37 13.73
C ALA A 216 0.92 7.60 14.41
N LEU A 217 0.37 6.56 13.77
CA LEU A 217 -0.85 5.88 14.24
C LEU A 217 -0.68 5.22 15.61
N ILE A 218 0.34 4.37 15.80
CA ILE A 218 0.59 3.68 17.07
C ILE A 218 0.86 4.69 18.20
N PRO A 219 1.74 5.70 18.05
CA PRO A 219 1.90 6.76 19.04
C PRO A 219 0.60 7.50 19.38
N ALA A 220 -0.24 7.81 18.39
CA ALA A 220 -1.52 8.47 18.59
C ALA A 220 -2.49 7.61 19.42
N LEU A 221 -2.53 6.29 19.15
CA LEU A 221 -3.35 5.35 19.92
C LEU A 221 -2.86 5.23 21.37
N MET A 222 -1.55 5.10 21.57
CA MET A 222 -0.95 4.99 22.91
C MET A 222 -1.18 6.25 23.76
N SER A 223 -1.16 7.43 23.13
CA SER A 223 -1.44 8.71 23.81
C SER A 223 -2.92 8.98 24.06
N GLY A 224 -3.83 8.14 23.57
CA GLY A 224 -5.28 8.35 23.69
C GLY A 224 -5.85 9.41 22.74
N LYS A 225 -5.08 9.86 21.74
CA LYS A 225 -5.57 10.76 20.68
C LYS A 225 -6.63 10.08 19.80
N VAL A 226 -6.50 8.77 19.60
CA VAL A 226 -7.48 7.92 18.92
C VAL A 226 -7.78 6.69 19.78
N ASP A 227 -8.91 6.03 19.52
CA ASP A 227 -9.40 4.89 20.29
C ASP A 227 -9.11 3.55 19.60
N MET A 228 -9.11 3.56 18.27
CA MET A 228 -8.72 2.41 17.45
C MET A 228 -7.96 2.87 16.20
N ILE A 229 -7.22 1.96 15.59
CA ILE A 229 -6.55 2.15 14.30
C ILE A 229 -7.10 1.12 13.31
N ALA A 230 -7.38 1.58 12.08
CA ALA A 230 -7.52 0.75 10.90
C ALA A 230 -6.94 1.50 9.70
N ALA A 231 -5.93 0.89 9.10
CA ALA A 231 -5.16 1.45 7.98
C ALA A 231 -4.37 0.34 7.28
N CYS A 232 -5.02 -0.78 6.96
CA CYS A 232 -4.38 -2.03 6.51
C CYS A 232 -3.14 -2.39 7.35
N ILE A 233 -3.22 -2.18 8.67
CA ILE A 233 -2.07 -2.32 9.55
C ILE A 233 -1.78 -3.80 9.79
N THR A 234 -0.60 -4.24 9.36
CA THR A 234 -0.12 -5.61 9.57
C THR A 234 0.00 -5.94 11.05
N ILE A 235 -0.55 -7.08 11.44
CA ILE A 235 -0.35 -7.70 12.75
C ILE A 235 1.08 -8.27 12.77
N THR A 236 1.94 -7.70 13.62
CA THR A 236 3.29 -8.19 13.83
C THR A 236 3.55 -8.37 15.32
N GLU A 237 4.56 -9.18 15.67
CA GLU A 237 4.99 -9.35 17.06
C GLU A 237 5.41 -8.01 17.68
N GLU A 238 6.27 -7.26 17.01
CA GLU A 238 6.75 -5.93 17.46
C GLU A 238 5.60 -4.94 17.74
N ARG A 239 4.55 -4.95 16.91
CA ARG A 239 3.38 -4.08 17.13
C ARG A 239 2.52 -4.62 18.27
N SER A 240 2.35 -5.94 18.36
CA SER A 240 1.58 -6.60 19.43
C SER A 240 2.20 -6.41 20.82
N GLU A 241 3.49 -6.13 20.89
CA GLU A 241 4.14 -5.67 22.14
C GLU A 241 3.66 -4.29 22.60
N LYS A 242 3.11 -3.46 21.71
CA LYS A 242 2.71 -2.07 21.98
C LYS A 242 1.19 -1.89 22.06
N VAL A 243 0.45 -2.63 21.24
CA VAL A 243 -1.01 -2.51 21.08
C VAL A 243 -1.68 -3.88 21.12
N LEU A 244 -2.99 -3.90 21.24
CA LEU A 244 -3.79 -5.12 21.15
C LEU A 244 -4.50 -5.17 19.80
N PHE A 245 -4.30 -6.24 19.03
CA PHE A 245 -4.94 -6.42 17.73
C PHE A 245 -6.26 -7.19 17.85
N SER A 246 -7.24 -6.86 17.01
CA SER A 246 -8.43 -7.68 16.74
C SER A 246 -8.07 -9.01 16.07
N GLU A 247 -9.05 -9.88 15.92
CA GLU A 247 -9.02 -10.93 14.91
C GLU A 247 -8.72 -10.32 13.53
N PRO A 248 -8.01 -11.04 12.64
CA PRO A 248 -7.69 -10.53 11.33
C PRO A 248 -8.97 -10.38 10.48
N TYR A 249 -9.11 -9.23 9.84
CA TYR A 249 -10.24 -8.91 8.96
C TYR A 249 -9.89 -9.08 7.48
N TYR A 250 -8.61 -9.23 7.14
CA TYR A 250 -8.12 -9.44 5.79
C TYR A 250 -6.78 -10.20 5.83
N THR A 251 -6.61 -11.15 4.92
CA THR A 251 -5.33 -11.83 4.67
C THR A 251 -4.76 -11.32 3.36
N GLY A 252 -3.58 -10.72 3.42
CA GLY A 252 -2.88 -10.16 2.27
C GLY A 252 -1.40 -10.48 2.36
N GLY A 253 -0.58 -9.45 2.18
CA GLY A 253 0.87 -9.54 2.28
C GLY A 253 1.57 -8.73 1.19
N ILE A 254 2.88 -8.63 1.31
CA ILE A 254 3.69 -7.89 0.35
C ILE A 254 3.83 -8.70 -0.93
N ALA A 255 3.46 -8.11 -2.05
CA ALA A 255 3.74 -8.60 -3.39
C ALA A 255 4.66 -7.63 -4.15
N ALA A 256 5.18 -8.10 -5.27
CA ALA A 256 5.94 -7.27 -6.20
C ALA A 256 5.08 -6.93 -7.42
N MET A 257 4.91 -5.64 -7.70
CA MET A 257 4.37 -5.12 -8.95
C MET A 257 5.51 -4.77 -9.90
N VAL A 258 5.38 -5.15 -11.16
CA VAL A 258 6.40 -4.93 -12.22
C VAL A 258 5.75 -4.40 -13.49
N ALA A 259 6.55 -3.73 -14.33
CA ALA A 259 6.11 -3.30 -15.66
C ALA A 259 6.09 -4.47 -16.66
N GLN A 260 5.17 -4.42 -17.63
CA GLN A 260 5.00 -5.42 -18.70
C GLN A 260 4.87 -4.79 -20.08
#